data_AF-A0A519HWI9-F1
#
_entry.id   AF-A0A519HWI9-F1
#
_cell.length_a   1.000
_cell.length_b   1.000
_cell.length_c   1.000
_cell.angle_alpha   90.00
_cell.angle_beta   90.00
_cell.angle_gamma   90.00
#
_symmetry.space_group_name_H-M   'P 1'
#
loop_
_entity.id
_entity.type
_entity.pdbx_description
1 polymer ?
#
loop_
_entity_poly.entity_id
_entity_poly.type
_entity_poly.pdbx_seq_one_letter_code
_entity_poly.pdbx_strand_id
1 'polypeptide(L)'
;MIVWSGWGFLVAIFFVVAFMIGVPVGVMVSPDTNIGMGVAAVVAGLLTGLASFLLARQIERGQGRAFIDEATQQRIVVRPSAGSLFFIPTRYWAYVAPVVGIAFGALVMTTPPVDPAAAEAVEPAVVETAPRSAAAPVIAQPAATAPAQQPT
;
A
#
# COMPACT_ATOMS: atom_id res chain seq x y z
N MET A 1 -18.16 -9.72 0.53
CA MET A 1 -18.34 -8.54 -0.35
C MET A 1 -17.36 -8.67 -1.50
N ILE A 2 -17.82 -8.60 -2.75
CA ILE A 2 -16.92 -8.57 -3.91
C ILE A 2 -16.60 -7.10 -4.18
N VAL A 3 -15.31 -6.78 -4.26
CA VAL A 3 -14.80 -5.40 -4.37
C VAL A 3 -14.85 -4.86 -5.81
N TRP A 4 -15.29 -5.70 -6.76
CA TRP A 4 -15.38 -5.37 -8.18
C TRP A 4 -16.70 -5.89 -8.79
N SER A 5 -17.12 -5.27 -9.89
CA SER A 5 -18.25 -5.74 -10.70
C SER A 5 -17.98 -5.53 -12.18
N GLY A 6 -18.47 -6.46 -13.02
CA GLY A 6 -18.33 -6.38 -14.48
C GLY A 6 -16.88 -6.27 -14.94
N TRP A 7 -16.59 -5.24 -15.74
CA TRP A 7 -15.26 -5.03 -16.35
C TRP A 7 -14.30 -4.23 -15.46
N GLY A 8 -14.67 -3.90 -14.22
CA GLY A 8 -13.82 -3.13 -13.32
C GLY A 8 -12.46 -3.79 -13.02
N PHE A 9 -12.39 -5.13 -13.05
CA PHE A 9 -11.13 -5.86 -12.86
C PHE A 9 -10.07 -5.53 -13.93
N LEU A 10 -10.46 -5.10 -15.14
CA LEU A 10 -9.51 -4.73 -16.18
C LEU A 10 -8.65 -3.53 -15.80
N VAL A 11 -9.13 -2.64 -14.92
CA VAL A 11 -8.33 -1.51 -14.43
C VAL A 11 -7.07 -1.99 -13.71
N ALA A 12 -7.17 -3.07 -12.92
CA ALA A 12 -6.02 -3.66 -12.24
C ALA A 12 -5.02 -4.26 -13.24
N ILE A 13 -5.52 -4.93 -14.29
CA ILE A 13 -4.68 -5.45 -15.38
C ILE A 13 -3.97 -4.30 -16.11
N PHE A 14 -4.68 -3.20 -16.40
CA PHE A 14 -4.09 -2.02 -17.01
C PHE A 14 -2.97 -1.44 -16.16
N PHE A 15 -3.13 -1.37 -14.83
CA PHE A 15 -2.03 -0.97 -13.94
C PHE A 15 -0.80 -1.85 -14.09
N VAL A 16 -0.97 -3.18 -14.08
CA VAL A 16 0.17 -4.11 -14.22
C VAL A 16 0.88 -3.91 -15.55
N VAL A 17 0.14 -3.91 -16.66
CA VAL A 17 0.71 -3.74 -18.00
C VAL A 17 1.35 -2.37 -18.16
N ALA A 18 0.68 -1.32 -17.71
CA ALA A 18 1.17 0.04 -17.77
C ALA A 18 2.44 0.23 -16.92
N PHE A 19 2.56 -0.46 -15.79
CA PHE A 19 3.77 -0.45 -14.97
C PHE A 19 4.92 -1.21 -15.63
N MET A 20 4.64 -2.36 -16.28
CA MET A 20 5.64 -3.07 -17.07
C MET A 20 6.20 -2.22 -18.22
N ILE A 21 5.40 -1.31 -18.77
CA ILE A 21 5.83 -0.31 -19.77
C ILE A 21 6.52 0.88 -19.09
N GLY A 22 6.03 1.32 -17.93
CA GLY A 22 6.56 2.47 -17.21
C GLY A 22 7.99 2.27 -16.71
N VAL A 23 8.33 1.08 -16.20
CA VAL A 23 9.68 0.78 -15.67
C VAL A 23 10.79 1.03 -16.70
N PRO A 24 10.77 0.44 -17.92
CA PRO A 24 11.81 0.71 -18.91
C PRO A 24 11.84 2.17 -19.36
N VAL A 25 10.69 2.85 -19.43
CA VAL A 25 10.64 4.30 -19.72
C VAL A 25 11.33 5.09 -18.61
N GLY A 26 11.11 4.74 -17.34
CA GLY A 26 11.79 5.35 -16.20
C GLY A 26 13.30 5.22 -16.26
N VAL A 27 13.80 4.01 -16.55
CA VAL A 27 15.23 3.72 -16.71
C VAL A 27 15.85 4.51 -17.88
N MET A 28 15.10 4.74 -18.96
CA MET A 28 15.54 5.56 -20.08
C MET A 28 15.61 7.05 -19.75
N VAL A 29 14.78 7.54 -18.83
CA VAL A 29 14.74 8.96 -18.45
C VAL A 29 15.83 9.31 -17.45
N SER A 30 16.11 8.44 -16.48
CA SER A 30 17.16 8.68 -15.48
C SER A 30 17.72 7.37 -14.94
N PRO A 31 19.05 7.29 -14.70
CA PRO A 31 19.67 6.18 -13.98
C PRO A 31 19.38 6.22 -12.46
N ASP A 32 18.92 7.36 -11.93
CA ASP A 32 18.50 7.47 -10.54
C ASP A 32 17.23 6.63 -10.29
N THR A 33 17.27 5.76 -9.29
CA THR A 33 16.18 4.80 -9.02
C THR A 33 14.89 5.50 -8.60
N ASN A 34 14.96 6.58 -7.81
CA ASN A 34 13.77 7.29 -7.34
C ASN A 34 13.13 8.09 -8.48
N ILE A 35 13.93 8.77 -9.29
CA ILE A 35 13.45 9.49 -10.48
C ILE A 35 12.87 8.50 -11.49
N GLY A 36 13.59 7.42 -11.80
CA GLY A 36 13.13 6.39 -12.73
C GLY A 36 11.81 5.75 -12.28
N MET A 37 11.70 5.39 -11.00
CA MET A 37 10.49 4.79 -10.45
C MET A 37 9.33 5.79 -10.37
N GLY A 38 9.61 7.07 -10.10
CA GLY A 38 8.62 8.13 -10.15
C GLY A 38 8.08 8.37 -11.56
N VAL A 39 8.94 8.38 -12.57
CA VAL A 39 8.55 8.45 -13.99
C VAL A 39 7.72 7.23 -14.36
N ALA A 40 8.14 6.03 -13.95
CA ALA A 40 7.41 4.79 -14.20
C ALA A 40 5.98 4.85 -13.64
N ALA A 41 5.81 5.37 -12.42
CA ALA A 41 4.50 5.55 -11.80
C ALA A 41 3.60 6.54 -12.55
N VAL A 42 4.16 7.67 -12.99
CA VAL A 42 3.44 8.68 -13.78
C VAL A 42 2.97 8.09 -15.10
N VAL A 43 3.87 7.43 -15.84
CA VAL A 43 3.56 6.77 -17.12
C VAL A 43 2.51 5.68 -16.92
N ALA A 44 2.67 4.86 -15.88
CA ALA A 44 1.71 3.81 -15.56
C ALA A 44 0.31 4.37 -15.26
N GLY A 45 0.23 5.47 -14.49
CA GLY A 45 -1.02 6.14 -14.17
C GLY A 45 -1.71 6.73 -15.41
N LEU A 46 -0.94 7.38 -16.29
CA LEU A 46 -1.45 7.95 -17.53
C LEU A 46 -1.99 6.88 -18.50
N LEU A 47 -1.21 5.83 -18.74
CA LEU A 47 -1.61 4.73 -19.61
C LEU A 47 -2.83 3.99 -19.07
N THR A 48 -2.88 3.76 -17.75
CA THR A 48 -4.04 3.13 -17.10
C THR A 48 -5.29 4.01 -17.21
N GLY A 49 -5.14 5.32 -17.02
CA GLY A 49 -6.23 6.28 -17.19
C GLY A 49 -6.77 6.26 -18.62
N LEU A 50 -5.88 6.30 -19.61
CA LEU A 50 -6.24 6.24 -21.03
C LEU A 50 -6.95 4.91 -21.39
N ALA A 51 -6.39 3.78 -20.96
CA ALA A 51 -6.99 2.46 -21.20
C ALA A 51 -8.38 2.35 -20.54
N SER A 52 -8.53 2.84 -19.30
CA SER A 52 -9.81 2.86 -18.59
C SER A 52 -10.84 3.74 -19.28
N PHE A 53 -10.43 4.89 -19.81
CA PHE A 53 -11.30 5.78 -20.60
C PHE A 53 -11.78 5.10 -21.88
N LEU A 54 -10.88 4.47 -22.64
CA LEU A 54 -11.22 3.77 -23.87
C LEU A 54 -12.17 2.60 -23.61
N LEU A 55 -11.90 1.81 -22.56
CA LEU A 55 -12.75 0.69 -22.16
C LEU A 55 -14.14 1.17 -21.74
N ALA A 56 -14.23 2.18 -20.88
CA ALA A 56 -15.50 2.76 -20.46
C ALA A 56 -16.29 3.29 -21.66
N ARG A 57 -15.63 4.04 -22.54
CA ARG A 57 -16.24 4.56 -23.77
C ARG A 57 -16.70 3.45 -24.70
N GLN A 58 -15.95 2.36 -24.83
CA GLN A 58 -16.31 1.24 -25.71
C GLN A 58 -17.52 0.46 -25.18
N ILE A 59 -17.62 0.22 -23.88
CA ILE A 59 -18.73 -0.51 -23.27
C ILE A 59 -20.00 0.34 -23.21
N GLU A 60 -19.87 1.62 -22.84
CA GLU A 60 -20.99 2.55 -22.71
C GLU A 60 -21.55 3.02 -24.08
N ARG A 61 -20.86 2.72 -25.18
CA ARG A 61 -21.35 2.92 -26.55
C ARG A 61 -22.50 1.98 -26.94
N GLY A 62 -22.75 0.90 -26.19
CA GLY A 62 -23.85 -0.02 -26.46
C GLY A 62 -25.22 0.64 -26.32
N GLN A 63 -26.14 0.37 -27.26
CA GLN A 63 -27.51 0.87 -27.19
C GLN A 63 -28.19 0.35 -25.91
N GLY A 64 -28.77 1.26 -25.12
CA GLY A 64 -29.50 0.89 -23.91
C GLY A 64 -30.67 -0.03 -24.26
N ARG A 65 -30.76 -1.18 -23.58
CA ARG A 65 -31.90 -2.09 -23.75
C ARG A 65 -33.09 -1.49 -23.04
N ALA A 66 -34.14 -1.22 -23.80
CA ALA A 66 -35.42 -0.83 -23.24
C ALA A 66 -36.15 -2.09 -22.75
N PHE A 67 -36.49 -2.12 -21.48
CA PHE A 67 -37.36 -3.10 -20.87
C PHE A 67 -38.70 -2.43 -20.56
N ILE A 68 -39.79 -3.18 -20.68
CA ILE A 68 -41.12 -2.75 -20.23
C ILE A 68 -41.42 -3.59 -19.00
N ASP A 69 -41.69 -2.94 -17.88
CA ASP A 69 -42.19 -3.62 -16.69
C ASP A 69 -43.66 -3.99 -16.91
N GLU A 70 -43.99 -5.28 -16.92
CA GLU A 70 -45.33 -5.77 -17.19
C GLU A 70 -46.35 -5.33 -16.12
N ALA A 71 -45.91 -5.14 -14.87
CA ALA A 71 -46.78 -4.78 -13.75
C ALA A 71 -47.16 -3.29 -13.72
N THR A 72 -46.25 -2.42 -14.14
CA THR A 72 -46.44 -0.97 -14.10
C THR A 72 -46.56 -0.32 -15.49
N GLN A 73 -46.35 -1.10 -16.56
CA GLN A 73 -46.23 -0.66 -17.95
C GLN A 73 -45.19 0.46 -18.14
N GLN A 74 -44.23 0.59 -17.22
CA GLN A 74 -43.19 1.61 -17.32
C GLN A 74 -42.04 1.12 -18.19
N ARG A 75 -41.57 2.01 -19.07
CA ARG A 75 -40.43 1.78 -19.94
C ARG A 75 -39.13 2.16 -19.21
N ILE A 76 -38.33 1.18 -18.84
CA ILE A 76 -37.02 1.37 -18.19
C ILE A 76 -35.92 1.15 -19.23
N VAL A 77 -35.10 2.16 -19.47
CA VAL A 77 -33.94 2.04 -20.36
C VAL A 77 -32.70 1.70 -19.52
N VAL A 78 -32.25 0.44 -19.59
CA VAL A 78 -31.03 0.01 -18.91
C VAL A 78 -29.86 0.18 -19.87
N ARG A 79 -28.94 1.09 -19.53
CA ARG A 79 -27.71 1.30 -20.29
C ARG A 79 -26.63 0.30 -19.84
N PRO A 80 -25.82 -0.24 -20.76
CA PRO A 80 -24.66 -1.05 -20.39
C PRO A 80 -23.68 -0.20 -19.56
N SER A 81 -23.16 -0.78 -18.47
CA SER A 81 -22.14 -0.15 -17.63
C SER A 81 -20.84 -0.94 -17.70
N ALA A 82 -19.71 -0.23 -17.70
CA ALA A 82 -18.38 -0.83 -17.63
C ALA A 82 -18.05 -1.47 -16.26
N GLY A 83 -19.01 -1.49 -15.33
CA GLY A 83 -18.82 -2.02 -13.98
C GLY A 83 -18.10 -1.05 -13.05
N SER A 84 -17.55 -1.59 -11.96
CA SER A 84 -16.88 -0.82 -10.92
C SER A 84 -15.71 -1.60 -10.31
N LEU A 85 -14.70 -0.86 -9.85
CA LEU A 85 -13.60 -1.39 -9.05
C LEU A 85 -13.51 -0.55 -7.77
N PHE A 86 -13.47 -1.19 -6.60
CA PHE A 86 -13.58 -0.54 -5.29
C PHE A 86 -14.79 0.37 -5.16
N PHE A 87 -15.94 -0.06 -5.71
CA PHE A 87 -17.18 0.72 -5.77
C PHE A 87 -17.09 2.02 -6.59
N ILE A 88 -15.95 2.27 -7.25
CA ILE A 88 -15.74 3.39 -8.15
C ILE A 88 -16.02 2.93 -9.58
N PRO A 89 -16.99 3.56 -10.30
CA PRO A 89 -17.25 3.24 -11.70
C PRO A 89 -15.99 3.36 -12.57
N THR A 90 -15.78 2.42 -13.49
CA THR A 90 -14.58 2.32 -14.35
C THR A 90 -14.25 3.64 -15.07
N ARG A 91 -15.26 4.44 -15.44
CA ARG A 91 -15.07 5.76 -16.05
C ARG A 91 -14.28 6.75 -15.18
N TYR A 92 -14.37 6.67 -13.86
CA TYR A 92 -13.64 7.57 -12.96
C TYR A 92 -12.17 7.18 -12.83
N TRP A 93 -11.82 5.91 -13.05
CA TRP A 93 -10.44 5.45 -13.08
C TRP A 93 -9.63 6.12 -14.20
N ALA A 94 -10.30 6.64 -15.24
CA ALA A 94 -9.68 7.50 -16.25
C ALA A 94 -8.98 8.75 -15.67
N TYR A 95 -9.51 9.27 -14.56
CA TYR A 95 -8.99 10.46 -13.87
C TYR A 95 -8.24 10.10 -12.59
N VAL A 96 -8.73 9.11 -11.84
CA VAL A 96 -8.10 8.65 -10.60
C VAL A 96 -6.71 8.08 -10.86
N ALA A 97 -6.53 7.25 -11.90
CA ALA A 97 -5.24 6.60 -12.15
C ALA A 97 -4.12 7.60 -12.50
N PRO A 98 -4.30 8.60 -13.38
CA PRO A 98 -3.31 9.65 -13.61
C PRO A 98 -2.98 10.44 -12.35
N VAL A 99 -3.99 10.85 -11.57
CA VAL A 99 -3.77 11.64 -10.35
C VAL A 99 -2.97 10.85 -9.33
N VAL A 100 -3.31 9.58 -9.11
CA VAL A 100 -2.59 8.69 -8.20
C VAL A 100 -1.16 8.45 -8.69
N GLY A 101 -0.97 8.19 -9.99
CA GLY A 101 0.36 7.98 -10.58
C GLY A 101 1.26 9.21 -10.45
N ILE A 102 0.72 10.41 -10.66
CA ILE A 102 1.46 11.68 -10.48
C ILE A 102 1.78 11.92 -9.01
N ALA A 103 0.79 11.77 -8.12
CA ALA A 103 0.99 11.98 -6.68
C ALA A 103 2.03 11.00 -6.12
N PHE A 104 1.94 9.72 -6.48
CA PHE A 104 2.90 8.71 -6.08
C PHE A 104 4.28 8.97 -6.69
N GLY A 105 4.35 9.33 -7.97
CA GLY A 105 5.60 9.68 -8.63
C GLY A 105 6.31 10.86 -7.97
N ALA A 106 5.57 11.92 -7.65
CA ALA A 106 6.09 13.08 -6.92
C ALA A 106 6.54 12.71 -5.50
N LEU A 107 5.80 11.84 -4.81
CA LEU A 107 6.18 11.36 -3.48
C LEU A 107 7.50 10.58 -3.54
N VAL A 108 7.64 9.64 -4.47
CA VAL A 108 8.85 8.83 -4.63
C VAL A 108 10.07 9.69 -4.99
N MET A 109 9.88 10.73 -5.81
CA MET A 109 10.96 11.65 -6.17
C MET A 109 11.41 12.55 -5.01
N THR A 110 10.55 12.76 -4.00
CA THR A 110 10.85 13.60 -2.82
C THR A 110 11.30 12.81 -1.61
N THR A 111 11.13 11.48 -1.60
CA THR A 111 11.65 10.62 -0.53
C THR A 111 13.18 10.57 -0.57
N PRO A 112 13.87 10.89 0.54
CA PRO A 112 15.32 10.72 0.62
C PRO A 112 15.67 9.23 0.44
N PRO A 113 16.82 8.90 -0.18
CA PRO A 113 17.29 7.53 -0.25
C PRO A 113 17.37 6.99 1.18
N VAL A 114 16.78 5.81 1.42
CA VAL A 114 16.85 5.14 2.72
C VAL A 114 18.32 4.81 2.97
N ASP A 115 18.99 5.63 3.77
CA ASP A 115 20.37 5.40 4.16
C ASP A 115 20.40 4.16 5.07
N PRO A 116 21.00 3.03 4.65
CA PRO A 116 21.03 1.82 5.46
C PRO A 116 21.75 2.05 6.80
N ALA A 117 22.62 3.07 6.91
CA ALA A 117 23.28 3.44 8.16
C ALA A 117 22.32 4.03 9.20
N ALA A 118 21.23 4.68 8.78
CA ALA A 118 20.22 5.20 9.71
C ALA A 118 19.31 4.09 10.27
N ALA A 119 19.22 2.94 9.60
CA ALA A 119 18.43 1.79 10.04
C ALA A 119 19.14 1.00 11.15
N GLU A 120 20.47 0.93 11.14
CA GLU A 120 21.27 0.32 12.22
C GLU A 120 21.27 1.16 13.51
N ALA A 121 21.11 2.48 13.42
CA ALA A 121 21.09 3.36 14.59
C ALA A 121 19.81 3.24 15.45
N VAL A 122 18.82 2.44 15.02
CA VAL A 122 17.55 2.20 15.71
C VAL A 122 17.46 0.77 16.26
N GLU A 123 18.59 0.07 16.46
CA GLU A 123 18.57 -1.06 17.39
C GLU A 123 18.18 -0.53 18.79
N PRO A 124 17.07 -0.98 19.38
CA PRO A 124 16.76 -0.62 20.75
C PRO A 124 17.89 -1.17 21.60
N ALA A 125 18.54 -0.27 22.35
CA ALA A 125 19.50 -0.56 23.39
C ALA A 125 19.24 -1.95 23.97
N VAL A 126 20.14 -2.88 23.65
CA VAL A 126 20.21 -4.21 24.25
C VAL A 126 19.97 -3.99 25.73
N VAL A 127 18.80 -4.42 26.21
CA VAL A 127 18.50 -4.48 27.63
C VAL A 127 19.59 -5.37 28.18
N GLU A 128 20.57 -4.74 28.83
CA GLU A 128 21.59 -5.40 29.60
C GLU A 128 20.85 -6.22 30.65
N THR A 129 20.59 -7.48 30.32
CA THR A 129 20.17 -8.49 31.26
C THR A 129 21.37 -8.74 32.16
N ALA A 130 21.58 -7.84 33.11
CA ALA A 130 22.39 -8.08 34.28
C ALA A 130 21.93 -9.43 34.87
N PRO A 131 22.83 -10.38 35.13
CA PRO A 131 22.44 -11.61 35.79
C PRO A 131 21.94 -11.24 37.18
N ARG A 132 20.63 -11.32 37.35
CA ARG A 132 19.95 -11.25 38.64
C ARG A 132 20.37 -12.49 39.43
N SER A 133 21.53 -12.42 40.07
CA SER A 133 21.95 -13.37 41.10
C SER A 133 21.03 -13.17 42.30
N ALA A 134 19.97 -13.95 42.32
CA ALA A 134 19.07 -14.06 43.45
C ALA A 134 19.70 -14.96 44.50
N ALA A 135 20.19 -14.38 45.60
CA ALA A 135 20.37 -15.09 46.87
C ALA A 135 20.23 -14.11 48.06
N ALA A 136 18.96 -13.93 48.46
CA ALA A 136 18.38 -13.62 49.79
C ALA A 136 19.05 -12.62 50.77
N PRO A 137 18.25 -11.71 51.39
CA PRO A 137 18.67 -10.94 52.55
C PRO A 137 18.53 -11.82 53.81
N VAL A 138 19.65 -12.16 54.45
CA VAL A 138 19.62 -12.77 55.78
C VAL A 138 19.41 -11.65 56.81
N ILE A 139 18.26 -11.75 57.47
CA ILE A 139 17.76 -10.88 58.53
C ILE A 139 18.75 -10.82 59.69
N ALA A 140 19.00 -9.59 60.17
CA ALA A 140 19.76 -9.31 61.37
C ALA A 140 19.11 -9.96 62.60
N GLN A 141 19.89 -10.69 63.39
CA GLN A 141 19.55 -11.10 64.75
C GLN A 141 20.57 -10.49 65.74
N PRO A 142 20.14 -9.94 66.89
CA PRO A 142 20.95 -9.05 67.70
C PRO A 142 21.87 -9.79 68.68
N ALA A 143 22.84 -9.02 69.18
CA ALA A 143 23.94 -9.40 70.06
C ALA A 143 23.56 -10.23 71.31
N ALA A 144 24.40 -11.22 71.63
CA ALA A 144 24.61 -11.70 72.99
C ALA A 144 25.94 -12.49 73.12
N THR A 145 26.89 -11.88 73.84
CA THR A 145 27.72 -12.51 74.89
C THR A 145 28.88 -13.46 74.50
N ALA A 146 30.10 -12.97 74.72
CA ALA A 146 31.36 -13.73 74.90
C ALA A 146 31.31 -14.64 76.16
N PRO A 147 32.39 -15.32 76.61
CA PRO A 147 33.70 -15.66 76.03
C PRO A 147 33.99 -17.18 76.12
N ALA A 148 35.20 -17.62 75.73
CA ALA A 148 36.08 -18.50 76.53
C ALA A 148 36.94 -19.49 75.70
N GLN A 149 38.25 -19.36 75.93
CA GLN A 149 39.27 -20.41 76.11
C GLN A 149 39.72 -21.23 74.88
N GLN A 150 40.93 -21.03 74.33
CA GLN A 150 42.30 -21.43 74.77
C GLN A 150 42.63 -22.92 74.47
N PRO A 151 43.90 -23.36 74.53
CA PRO A 151 44.77 -23.58 73.36
C PRO A 151 45.28 -25.04 73.27
N THR A 152 46.03 -25.36 72.20
CA THR A 152 47.38 -25.99 72.22
C THR A 152 47.89 -26.15 70.80
#